data_AF-A0A9E6AYF9-F1
#
_entry.id   AF-A0A9E6AYF9-F1
#
_cell.length_a   1.000
_cell.length_b   1.000
_cell.length_c   1.000
_cell.angle_alpha   90.00
_cell.angle_beta   90.00
_cell.angle_gamma   90.00
#
_symmetry.space_group_name_H-M   'P 1'
#
loop_
_entity.id
_entity.type
_entity.pdbx_description
1 polymer ?
#
loop_
_entity_poly.entity_id
_entity_poly.type
_entity_poly.pdbx_seq_one_letter_code
_entity_poly.pdbx_strand_id
1 'polypeptide(L)'
;MLNNYLEYKANNRFISSYRDPMLITAPFVLQENFSDIISLYNIKIFNQKSSYTIMPENNDIIEAGYSLSLEGNYISLLKYLIHLNENNMFYRLDSLKLKIQKNNSLYISLQLRSLYESKNN
;
A
#
# COMPACT_ATOMS: atom_id res chain seq x y z
N MET A 1 -4.31 13.16 -29.22
CA MET A 1 -3.94 12.00 -28.39
C MET A 1 -4.62 12.16 -27.04
N LEU A 2 -5.54 11.27 -26.67
CA LEU A 2 -6.24 11.33 -25.38
C LEU A 2 -5.45 10.55 -24.32
N ASN A 3 -4.89 11.28 -23.35
CA ASN A 3 -4.33 10.70 -22.13
C ASN A 3 -5.48 10.33 -21.18
N ASN A 4 -6.07 9.15 -21.37
CA ASN A 4 -7.08 8.64 -20.47
C ASN A 4 -6.41 8.02 -19.24
N TYR A 5 -6.17 8.83 -18.22
CA TYR A 5 -5.89 8.34 -16.88
C TYR A 5 -7.23 8.14 -16.15
N LEU A 6 -7.49 6.93 -15.68
CA LEU A 6 -8.55 6.68 -14.70
C LEU A 6 -7.98 7.02 -13.32
N GLU A 7 -8.35 8.18 -12.79
CA GLU A 7 -8.01 8.59 -11.43
C GLU A 7 -9.12 8.10 -10.48
N TYR A 8 -8.81 7.12 -9.64
CA TYR A 8 -9.73 6.62 -8.62
C TYR A 8 -9.38 7.23 -7.26
N LYS A 9 -10.30 8.01 -6.68
CA LYS A 9 -10.25 8.41 -5.26
C LYS A 9 -10.95 7.33 -4.44
N ALA A 10 -10.19 6.47 -3.79
CA ALA A 10 -10.73 5.46 -2.88
C ALA A 10 -11.26 6.13 -1.60
N ASN A 11 -12.46 5.74 -1.16
CA ASN A 11 -12.88 5.94 0.22
C ASN A 11 -12.01 5.05 1.11
N ASN A 12 -10.95 5.64 1.64
CA ASN A 12 -10.00 5.01 2.53
C ASN A 12 -10.71 4.45 3.78
N ARG A 13 -10.31 3.27 4.27
CA ARG A 13 -10.54 2.85 5.67
C ARG A 13 -9.71 3.69 6.66
N PHE A 14 -9.51 4.97 6.36
CA PHE A 14 -9.22 5.97 7.38
C PHE A 14 -10.55 6.21 8.07
N ILE A 15 -10.86 5.35 9.03
CA ILE A 15 -11.99 5.53 9.92
C ILE A 15 -11.87 6.96 10.46
N SER A 16 -12.91 7.76 10.24
CA SER A 16 -13.08 9.13 10.71
C SER A 16 -13.20 9.25 12.24
N SER A 17 -12.69 8.26 12.98
CA SER A 17 -12.63 8.25 14.43
C SER A 17 -11.20 7.91 14.86
N TYR A 18 -10.37 8.93 14.99
CA TYR A 18 -9.29 8.97 15.99
C TYR A 18 -9.90 8.98 17.41
N ARG A 19 -10.70 7.96 17.70
CA ARG A 19 -11.27 7.64 19.02
C ARG A 19 -11.36 6.11 19.06
N ASP A 20 -10.22 5.50 19.33
CA ASP A 20 -9.96 4.07 19.44
C ASP A 20 -10.30 3.19 18.22
N PRO A 21 -9.24 2.81 17.49
CA PRO A 21 -8.98 1.40 17.24
C PRO A 21 -7.61 1.06 17.83
N MET A 22 -7.50 -0.05 18.58
CA MET A 22 -6.20 -0.64 18.93
C MET A 22 -5.30 -0.59 17.69
N LEU A 23 -4.26 0.24 17.73
CA LEU A 23 -3.23 0.24 16.71
C LEU A 23 -2.74 -1.20 16.60
N ILE A 24 -2.69 -1.73 15.39
CA ILE A 24 -2.25 -3.11 15.20
C ILE A 24 -0.76 -3.10 15.57
N THR A 25 -0.42 -3.71 16.70
CA THR A 25 0.95 -4.15 17.02
C THR A 25 1.29 -5.29 16.06
N ALA A 26 1.41 -4.97 14.78
CA ALA A 26 1.91 -5.90 13.80
C ALA A 26 3.34 -6.24 14.26
N PRO A 27 3.65 -7.50 14.62
CA PRO A 27 5.03 -7.91 14.88
C PRO A 27 5.90 -7.41 13.72
N PHE A 28 7.13 -6.95 14.01
CA PHE A 28 8.06 -6.35 13.05
C PHE A 28 8.10 -7.09 11.68
N VAL A 29 7.92 -8.42 11.71
CA VAL A 29 7.85 -9.33 10.55
C VAL A 29 6.66 -9.07 9.60
N LEU A 30 5.53 -8.53 10.07
CA LEU A 30 4.37 -8.16 9.23
C LEU A 30 4.46 -6.73 8.68
N GLN A 31 5.37 -5.90 9.19
CA GLN A 31 5.47 -4.49 8.81
C GLN A 31 6.02 -4.33 7.38
N GLU A 32 6.87 -5.24 6.91
CA GLU A 32 7.51 -5.15 5.57
C GLU A 32 6.77 -5.93 4.45
N ASN A 33 5.72 -6.68 4.79
CA ASN A 33 5.20 -7.74 3.93
C ASN A 33 4.44 -7.26 2.67
N PHE A 34 4.23 -5.95 2.47
CA PHE A 34 3.50 -5.43 1.30
C PHE A 34 4.19 -5.79 -0.02
N SER A 35 5.51 -5.65 -0.10
CA SER A 35 6.29 -6.03 -1.29
C SER A 35 6.40 -7.54 -1.46
N ASP A 36 6.45 -8.29 -0.37
CA ASP A 36 6.57 -9.75 -0.44
C ASP A 36 5.26 -10.39 -0.86
N ILE A 37 4.13 -9.93 -0.32
CA ILE A 37 2.78 -10.38 -0.71
C ILE A 37 2.54 -10.13 -2.20
N ILE A 38 3.02 -9.01 -2.76
CA ILE A 38 2.77 -8.69 -4.17
C ILE A 38 3.39 -9.73 -5.13
N SER A 39 4.50 -10.35 -4.70
CA SER A 39 5.20 -11.38 -5.49
C SER A 39 4.34 -12.64 -5.68
N LEU A 40 3.40 -12.91 -4.76
CA LEU A 40 2.47 -14.04 -4.83
C LEU A 40 1.43 -13.91 -5.94
N TYR A 41 1.23 -12.70 -6.48
CA TYR A 41 0.18 -12.40 -7.45
C TYR A 41 0.67 -12.27 -8.90
N ASN A 42 1.87 -12.76 -9.21
CA ASN A 42 2.50 -12.60 -10.54
C ASN A 42 2.62 -11.12 -10.95
N ILE A 43 2.88 -10.24 -9.98
CA ILE A 43 3.16 -8.82 -10.20
C ILE A 43 4.66 -8.63 -10.00
N LYS A 44 5.33 -8.10 -11.03
CA LYS A 44 6.76 -7.77 -10.97
C LYS A 44 6.94 -6.39 -10.37
N ILE A 45 7.87 -6.25 -9.45
CA ILE A 45 8.30 -4.96 -8.91
C ILE A 45 9.50 -4.47 -9.73
N PHE A 46 9.40 -3.27 -10.30
CA PHE A 46 10.51 -2.61 -10.99
C PHE A 46 11.24 -1.60 -10.11
N ASN A 47 10.50 -0.94 -9.24
CA ASN A 47 11.05 0.06 -8.35
C ASN A 47 10.25 0.05 -7.06
N GLN A 48 10.97 0.14 -5.94
CA GLN A 48 10.41 0.23 -4.61
C GLN A 48 11.20 1.29 -3.84
N LYS A 49 10.47 2.18 -3.19
CA LYS A 49 11.02 3.11 -2.21
C LYS A 49 10.17 3.04 -0.96
N SER A 50 10.84 2.92 0.17
CA SER A 50 10.23 2.94 1.50
C SER A 50 10.75 4.17 2.25
N SER A 51 9.90 4.73 3.10
CA SER A 51 10.24 5.86 3.97
C SER A 51 9.57 5.64 5.33
N TYR A 52 10.24 6.03 6.41
CA TYR A 52 9.76 5.84 7.76
C TYR A 52 9.93 7.15 8.51
N THR A 53 8.84 7.66 9.08
CA THR A 53 8.83 8.93 9.80
C THR A 53 8.14 8.72 11.14
N ILE A 54 8.79 9.13 12.23
CA ILE A 54 8.15 9.15 13.55
C ILE A 54 7.11 10.28 13.54
N MET A 55 5.89 9.98 13.98
CA MET A 55 4.83 10.98 14.04
C MET A 55 5.14 12.00 15.15
N PRO A 56 5.14 13.32 14.85
CA PRO A 56 5.48 14.34 15.84
C PRO A 56 4.45 14.42 16.98
N GLU A 57 3.20 14.00 16.74
CA GLU A 57 2.16 13.96 17.77
C GLU A 57 2.28 12.76 18.72
N ASN A 58 2.95 11.68 18.30
CA ASN A 58 3.16 10.48 19.10
C ASN A 58 4.44 9.74 18.68
N ASN A 59 5.47 9.83 19.53
CA ASN A 59 6.78 9.23 19.30
C ASN A 59 6.76 7.68 19.27
N ASP A 60 5.68 7.07 19.74
CA ASP A 60 5.49 5.63 19.68
C ASP A 60 4.86 5.19 18.34
N ILE A 61 4.58 6.10 17.41
CA ILE A 61 4.00 5.79 16.11
C ILE A 61 4.98 6.11 14.98
N ILE A 62 5.18 5.14 14.09
CA ILE A 62 5.94 5.26 12.86
C ILE A 62 4.96 5.26 11.68
N GLU A 63 4.95 6.33 10.89
CA GLU A 63 4.33 6.32 9.57
C GLU A 63 5.32 5.75 8.56
N ALA A 64 4.95 4.66 7.90
CA ALA A 64 5.70 4.09 6.80
C ALA A 64 5.03 4.38 5.46
N GLY A 65 5.76 5.01 4.55
CA GLY A 65 5.33 5.28 3.19
C GLY A 65 6.04 4.38 2.19
N TYR A 66 5.28 3.76 1.29
CA TYR A 66 5.79 2.88 0.24
C TYR A 66 5.36 3.38 -1.13
N SER A 67 6.32 3.46 -2.05
CA SER A 67 6.10 3.85 -3.44
C SER A 67 6.64 2.74 -4.35
N LEU A 68 5.72 2.09 -5.07
CA LEU A 68 5.95 0.91 -5.87
C LEU A 68 5.65 1.19 -7.35
N SER A 69 6.54 0.77 -8.23
CA SER A 69 6.32 0.71 -9.68
C SER A 69 6.31 -0.75 -10.10
N LEU A 70 5.21 -1.19 -10.69
CA LEU A 70 4.92 -2.60 -10.88
C LEU A 70 4.51 -2.88 -12.34
N GLU A 71 4.67 -4.13 -12.75
CA GLU A 71 4.06 -4.68 -13.96
C GLU A 71 3.30 -5.96 -13.67
N GLY A 72 2.09 -6.02 -14.19
CA GLY A 72 1.24 -7.20 -14.08
C GLY A 72 0.02 -7.05 -14.95
N ASN A 73 -1.03 -7.79 -14.62
CA ASN A 73 -2.34 -7.63 -15.24
C ASN A 73 -3.36 -7.12 -14.20
N TYR A 74 -4.52 -6.70 -14.69
CA TYR A 74 -5.58 -6.15 -13.84
C TYR A 74 -6.08 -7.14 -12.77
N ILE A 75 -6.23 -8.42 -13.14
CA ILE A 75 -6.76 -9.46 -12.24
C ILE A 75 -5.77 -9.71 -11.09
N SER A 76 -4.49 -9.80 -11.41
CA SER A 76 -3.40 -9.93 -10.43
C SER A 76 -3.42 -8.77 -9.42
N LEU A 77 -3.53 -7.53 -9.91
CA LEU A 77 -3.60 -6.35 -9.05
C LEU A 77 -4.83 -6.39 -8.12
N LEU A 78 -6.01 -6.76 -8.65
CA LEU A 78 -7.21 -6.90 -7.84
C LEU A 78 -7.04 -7.93 -6.73
N LYS A 79 -6.50 -9.11 -7.04
CA LYS A 79 -6.25 -10.16 -6.05
C LYS A 79 -5.31 -9.69 -4.94
N TYR A 80 -4.26 -8.96 -5.29
CA TYR A 80 -3.36 -8.35 -4.32
C TYR A 80 -4.09 -7.37 -3.39
N LEU A 81 -4.86 -6.44 -3.94
CA LEU A 81 -5.60 -5.45 -3.14
C LEU A 81 -6.67 -6.10 -2.25
N ILE A 82 -7.34 -7.14 -2.74
CA ILE A 82 -8.30 -7.93 -1.94
C ILE A 82 -7.58 -8.59 -0.78
N HIS A 83 -6.43 -9.22 -1.02
CA HIS A 83 -5.66 -9.88 0.04
C HIS A 83 -5.20 -8.90 1.12
N LEU A 84 -4.72 -7.71 0.75
CA LEU A 84 -4.38 -6.69 1.74
C LEU A 84 -5.58 -6.31 2.61
N ASN A 85 -6.77 -6.22 2.01
CA ASN A 85 -8.00 -5.89 2.72
C ASN A 85 -8.52 -7.04 3.60
N GLU A 86 -8.36 -8.29 3.17
CA GLU A 86 -8.77 -9.50 3.93
C GLU A 86 -7.88 -9.76 5.14
N ASN A 87 -6.58 -9.45 5.06
CA ASN A 87 -5.63 -9.63 6.16
C ASN A 87 -5.66 -8.48 7.18
N ASN A 88 -6.66 -7.58 7.09
CA ASN A 88 -6.80 -6.40 7.95
C ASN A 88 -5.50 -5.57 8.05
N MET A 89 -4.71 -5.52 6.98
CA MET A 89 -3.51 -4.70 6.95
C MET A 89 -3.94 -3.24 7.11
N PHE A 90 -3.31 -2.53 8.05
CA PHE A 90 -3.63 -1.12 8.28
C PHE A 90 -2.89 -0.25 7.27
N TYR A 91 -3.53 0.05 6.14
CA TYR A 91 -2.92 0.90 5.11
C TYR A 91 -3.90 1.94 4.52
N ARG A 92 -3.33 3.05 4.06
CA ARG A 92 -3.96 4.01 3.15
C ARG A 92 -3.43 3.78 1.75
N LEU A 93 -4.31 3.84 0.76
CA LEU A 93 -3.91 3.97 -0.63
C LEU A 93 -3.87 5.47 -0.98
N ASP A 94 -2.66 6.03 -1.08
CA ASP A 94 -2.48 7.45 -1.41
C ASP A 94 -2.64 7.70 -2.91
N SER A 95 -2.11 6.80 -3.74
CA SER A 95 -2.20 6.91 -5.20
C SER A 95 -2.18 5.54 -5.86
N LEU A 96 -3.03 5.39 -6.88
CA LEU A 96 -2.99 4.26 -7.80
C LEU A 96 -3.13 4.80 -9.22
N LYS A 97 -2.09 4.63 -10.04
CA LYS A 97 -2.10 4.99 -11.46
C LYS A 97 -1.87 3.75 -12.29
N LEU A 98 -2.75 3.52 -13.26
CA LEU A 98 -2.69 2.40 -14.19
C LEU A 98 -2.40 2.92 -15.58
N LYS A 99 -1.46 2.30 -16.27
CA LYS A 99 -1.16 2.57 -17.67
C LYS A 99 -1.09 1.26 -18.44
N ILE A 100 -1.98 1.09 -19.41
CA ILE A 100 -1.95 -0.05 -20.32
C ILE A 100 -0.67 0.03 -21.16
N GLN A 101 0.09 -1.05 -21.16
CA GLN A 101 1.27 -1.25 -21.99
C GLN A 101 0.95 -2.20 -23.14
N LYS A 102 1.94 -2.49 -23.99
CA LYS A 102 1.80 -3.48 -25.07
C LYS A 102 1.53 -4.87 -24.48
N ASN A 103 0.83 -5.73 -25.22
CA ASN A 103 0.51 -7.12 -24.82
C ASN A 103 -0.42 -7.26 -23.60
N ASN A 104 -1.33 -6.32 -23.39
CA ASN A 104 -2.29 -6.31 -22.28
C ASN A 104 -1.65 -6.34 -20.87
N SER A 105 -0.36 -6.00 -20.75
CA SER A 105 0.25 -5.73 -19.45
C SER A 105 -0.12 -4.33 -18.96
N LEU A 106 -0.10 -4.16 -17.64
CA LEU A 106 -0.33 -2.89 -16.97
C LEU A 106 0.96 -2.48 -16.28
N TYR A 107 1.40 -1.26 -16.54
CA TYR A 107 2.26 -0.54 -15.62
C TYR A 107 1.39 0.05 -14.51
N ILE A 108 1.77 -0.22 -13.26
CA ILE A 108 1.03 0.16 -12.07
C ILE A 108 1.95 0.98 -11.19
N SER A 109 1.60 2.23 -10.93
CA SER A 109 2.25 3.06 -9.92
C SER A 109 1.36 3.07 -8.67
N LEU A 110 1.89 2.59 -7.56
CA LEU A 110 1.16 2.39 -6.32
C LEU A 110 1.86 3.13 -5.19
N GLN A 111 1.14 3.98 -4.48
CA GLN A 111 1.62 4.63 -3.26
C GLN A 111 0.70 4.29 -2.10
N LEU A 112 1.27 3.77 -1.03
CA LEU A 112 0.54 3.37 0.16
C LEU A 112 1.26 3.84 1.42
N ARG A 113 0.50 4.11 2.48
CA ARG A 113 1.03 4.41 3.81
C ARG A 113 0.48 3.44 4.82
N SER A 114 1.26 3.14 5.85
CA SER A 114 0.86 2.32 6.98
C SER A 114 1.32 2.99 8.27
N LEU A 115 0.63 2.70 9.37
CA LEU A 115 0.99 3.15 10.71
C LEU A 115 1.43 1.93 11.52
N TYR A 116 2.55 2.06 12.21
CA TYR A 116 3.08 1.04 13.10
C TYR A 116 3.34 1.63 14.47
N GLU A 117 3.23 0.81 15.51
CA GLU A 117 3.82 1.15 16.80
C GLU A 117 5.33 0.89 16.75
N SER A 118 6.10 1.89 17.16
CA SER A 118 7.50 1.73 17.54
C SER A 118 7.53 0.86 18.80
N LYS A 119 8.28 -0.24 18.76
CA LYS A 119 8.59 -0.97 20.00
C LYS A 119 9.55 -0.11 20.83
N ASN A 120 9.01 0.81 21.60
CA ASN A 120 9.74 1.39 22.72
C ASN A 120 9.70 0.34 23.85
N ASN A 121 10.83 -0.37 24.01
CA ASN A 121 11.15 -1.10 25.24
C ASN A 121 11.52 -0.10 26.34
#